data_AF-A0A7V5YGP0-F1
#
_entry.id   AF-A0A7V5YGP0-F1
#
_cell.length_a   1.000
_cell.length_b   1.000
_cell.length_c   1.000
_cell.angle_alpha   90.00
_cell.angle_beta   90.00
_cell.angle_gamma   90.00
#
_symmetry.space_group_name_H-M   'P 1'
#
loop_
_entity.id
_entity.type
_entity.pdbx_description
1 polymer ?
#
loop_
_entity_poly.entity_id
_entity_poly.type
_entity_poly.pdbx_seq_one_letter_code
_entity_poly.pdbx_strand_id
1 'polypeptide(L)'
;MQVQRFADIFRSHSDEGSAIIAPITDEKVGGRMRTALSKRTALMLVVLMFAGFAVTIAATAQVPEHVPWSTSEPITWGLFLAPYPQNDCLQAEAAAIHMTLNWSVSYVIDYDRNRGVWYGYVDASMVNVTNTMEPLLSWAASEGKSADVLRHEQRHFDLNEVYARKLEILLTRPRVTGATTDEVRTALRKEINATASAVLDMTAQMQSLYDDQTAHGTNAAMQASWAARIDGWLANPTQAP
;
A
#
# COMPACT_ATOMS: atom_id res chain seq x y z
N MET A 1 36.57 11.92 -20.13
CA MET A 1 35.22 11.91 -20.72
C MET A 1 34.27 11.30 -19.70
N GLN A 2 33.42 12.11 -19.06
CA GLN A 2 32.56 11.66 -17.96
C GLN A 2 31.54 10.62 -18.42
N VAL A 3 31.29 9.62 -17.58
CA VAL A 3 30.08 8.80 -17.65
C VAL A 3 28.95 9.64 -17.06
N GLN A 4 28.02 10.10 -17.88
CA GLN A 4 26.82 10.79 -17.39
C GLN A 4 25.77 9.73 -17.03
N ARG A 5 25.88 9.18 -15.82
CA ARG A 5 24.81 8.38 -15.24
C ARG A 5 23.71 9.32 -14.78
N PHE A 6 22.52 9.15 -15.34
CA PHE A 6 21.31 9.80 -14.86
C PHE A 6 20.54 8.80 -14.00
N ALA A 7 20.11 9.26 -12.82
CA ALA A 7 19.21 8.55 -11.93
C ALA A 7 18.03 9.47 -11.62
N ASP A 8 16.87 9.17 -12.19
CA ASP A 8 15.61 9.82 -11.83
C ASP A 8 14.86 8.89 -10.87
N ILE A 9 14.17 9.45 -9.88
CA ILE A 9 13.21 8.70 -9.06
C ILE A 9 11.84 8.83 -9.70
N PHE A 10 11.28 7.71 -10.16
CA PHE A 10 9.86 7.59 -10.45
C PHE A 10 9.13 7.15 -9.16
N ARG A 11 8.06 7.85 -8.83
CA ARG A 11 7.10 7.46 -7.79
C ARG A 11 5.72 7.42 -8.44
N SER A 12 4.80 6.61 -7.91
CA SER A 12 3.38 6.94 -8.10
C SER A 12 3.13 8.38 -7.61
N HIS A 13 2.12 9.04 -8.17
CA HIS A 13 1.61 10.24 -7.55
C HIS A 13 1.02 9.85 -6.18
N SER A 14 1.72 10.22 -5.11
CA SER A 14 1.06 10.49 -3.84
C SER A 14 0.12 11.68 -4.06
N ASP A 15 -1.02 11.64 -3.39
CA ASP A 15 -2.18 12.54 -3.51
C ASP A 15 -3.14 12.14 -4.65
N GLU A 16 -4.34 11.69 -4.24
CA GLU A 16 -5.48 11.25 -5.08
C GLU A 16 -5.27 9.96 -5.90
N GLY A 17 -5.12 8.81 -5.23
CA GLY A 17 -5.20 7.50 -5.88
C GLY A 17 -4.34 6.36 -5.32
N SER A 18 -4.07 6.31 -4.01
CA SER A 18 -3.68 5.05 -3.35
C SER A 18 -4.64 3.95 -3.80
N ALA A 19 -4.14 2.78 -4.20
CA ALA A 19 -4.97 1.76 -4.84
C ALA A 19 -6.15 1.34 -3.92
N ILE A 20 -7.32 1.95 -4.15
CA ILE A 20 -8.49 1.79 -3.30
C ILE A 20 -9.07 0.41 -3.58
N ILE A 21 -8.67 -0.54 -2.74
CA ILE A 21 -9.37 -1.82 -2.58
C ILE A 21 -10.24 -1.70 -1.33
N ALA A 22 -11.16 -0.73 -1.39
CA ALA A 22 -12.35 -0.73 -0.55
C ALA A 22 -13.40 -1.62 -1.23
N PRO A 23 -14.33 -2.23 -0.47
CA PRO A 23 -15.47 -2.94 -1.07
C PRO A 23 -16.22 -2.05 -2.05
N ILE A 24 -16.56 -2.61 -3.21
CA ILE A 24 -17.09 -1.89 -4.37
C ILE A 24 -18.40 -1.18 -4.00
N THR A 25 -18.40 0.16 -3.99
CA THR A 25 -19.63 0.95 -4.03
C THR A 25 -19.48 2.11 -5.03
N ASP A 26 -20.55 2.36 -5.78
CA ASP A 26 -20.60 3.26 -6.95
C ASP A 26 -20.43 4.74 -6.55
N GLU A 27 -19.50 5.46 -7.18
CA GLU A 27 -19.11 6.80 -6.76
C GLU A 27 -19.98 7.90 -7.42
N LYS A 28 -20.53 8.80 -6.60
CA LYS A 28 -20.97 10.14 -7.05
C LYS A 28 -20.28 11.24 -6.27
N VAL A 29 -19.26 11.80 -6.92
CA VAL A 29 -18.44 12.93 -6.46
C VAL A 29 -19.28 14.19 -6.16
N GLY A 30 -19.00 14.85 -5.03
CA GLY A 30 -19.38 16.25 -4.84
C GLY A 30 -19.17 16.83 -3.44
N GLY A 31 -18.25 17.80 -3.30
CA GLY A 31 -18.41 18.82 -2.24
C GLY A 31 -17.17 19.39 -1.51
N ARG A 32 -16.35 20.18 -2.21
CA ARG A 32 -15.59 21.37 -1.72
C ARG A 32 -15.07 21.42 -0.26
N MET A 33 -13.73 21.52 -0.14
CA MET A 33 -13.04 22.09 1.02
C MET A 33 -13.61 23.43 1.52
N ARG A 34 -13.51 23.68 2.84
CA ARG A 34 -13.50 25.03 3.43
C ARG A 34 -12.37 25.14 4.46
N THR A 35 -11.45 26.08 4.26
CA THR A 35 -10.33 26.41 5.14
C THR A 35 -10.61 27.65 6.01
N ALA A 36 -10.17 27.64 7.28
CA ALA A 36 -10.04 28.74 8.27
C ALA A 36 -10.21 28.13 9.70
N LEU A 37 -9.72 28.63 10.84
CA LEU A 37 -8.75 29.66 11.28
C LEU A 37 -8.37 29.24 12.75
N SER A 38 -7.31 29.66 13.45
CA SER A 38 -6.25 30.67 13.26
C SER A 38 -5.04 30.29 14.16
N LYS A 39 -3.88 30.98 14.04
CA LYS A 39 -2.79 30.90 15.04
C LYS A 39 -3.07 31.84 16.22
N ARG A 40 -2.86 31.40 17.46
CA ARG A 40 -2.62 32.31 18.60
C ARG A 40 -1.40 31.87 19.42
N THR A 41 -0.43 32.75 19.46
CA THR A 41 0.79 32.71 20.28
C THR A 41 0.49 32.90 21.76
N ALA A 42 1.17 32.14 22.62
CA ALA A 42 1.42 32.52 24.01
C ALA A 42 2.83 32.06 24.42
N LEU A 43 3.75 33.01 24.54
CA LEU A 43 5.05 32.81 25.17
C LEU A 43 4.86 33.00 26.68
N MET A 44 5.25 32.02 27.50
CA MET A 44 5.42 32.24 28.93
C MET A 44 6.67 31.53 29.45
N LEU A 45 7.66 32.35 29.84
CA LEU A 45 8.83 31.95 30.59
C LEU A 45 8.42 31.73 32.05
N VAL A 46 8.62 30.53 32.59
CA VAL A 46 8.56 30.25 34.02
C VAL A 46 9.84 29.54 34.44
N VAL A 47 10.55 30.14 35.39
CA VAL A 47 11.82 29.66 35.93
C VAL A 47 11.73 29.73 37.46
N LEU A 48 11.60 28.57 38.13
CA LEU A 48 12.33 28.18 39.36
C LEU A 48 11.70 26.99 40.13
N MET A 49 12.59 26.11 40.61
CA MET A 49 12.53 25.26 41.81
C MET A 49 11.50 24.12 41.96
N PHE A 50 12.00 22.92 41.63
CA PHE A 50 12.01 21.71 42.47
C PHE A 50 10.85 21.45 43.46
N ALA A 51 9.94 20.58 43.04
CA ALA A 51 9.47 19.48 43.88
C ALA A 51 9.38 18.22 43.00
N GLY A 52 9.75 17.05 43.54
CA GLY A 52 9.83 15.80 42.79
C GLY A 52 8.46 15.22 42.43
N PHE A 53 7.79 15.79 41.42
CA PHE A 53 6.62 15.18 40.82
C PHE A 53 7.10 14.16 39.79
N ALA A 54 7.08 12.87 40.15
CA ALA A 54 7.26 11.78 39.20
C ALA A 54 6.02 11.75 38.29
N VAL A 55 6.03 12.60 37.25
CA VAL A 55 5.10 12.47 36.14
C VAL A 55 5.42 11.13 35.48
N THR A 56 4.66 10.10 35.84
CA THR A 56 4.53 8.92 34.99
C THR A 56 3.85 9.40 33.72
N ILE A 57 4.67 9.84 32.76
CA ILE A 57 4.23 10.01 31.38
C ILE A 57 3.89 8.59 30.93
N ALA A 58 2.61 8.23 31.10
CA ALA A 58 2.05 7.12 30.36
C ALA A 58 2.23 7.52 28.90
N ALA A 59 3.22 6.90 28.25
CA ALA A 59 3.43 7.07 26.83
C ALA A 59 2.17 6.54 26.16
N THR A 60 1.27 7.46 25.81
CA THR A 60 0.14 7.15 24.94
C THR A 60 0.76 6.71 23.63
N ALA A 61 0.79 5.39 23.42
CA ALA A 61 1.29 4.81 22.18
C ALA A 61 0.50 5.47 21.05
N GLN A 62 1.17 6.32 20.27
CA GLN A 62 0.54 6.99 19.16
C GLN A 62 0.16 5.91 18.15
N VAL A 63 -1.13 5.89 17.79
CA VAL A 63 -1.64 4.97 16.76
C VAL A 63 -0.79 5.15 15.50
N PRO A 64 -0.15 4.10 14.96
CA PRO A 64 0.57 4.19 13.70
C PRO A 64 -0.40 4.58 12.59
N GLU A 65 -0.02 5.57 11.77
CA GLU A 65 -0.79 5.96 10.58
C GLU A 65 -0.82 4.82 9.55
N HIS A 66 0.33 4.16 9.38
CA HIS A 66 0.50 2.98 8.55
C HIS A 66 1.11 1.84 9.39
N VAL A 67 0.52 0.66 9.35
CA VAL A 67 1.06 -0.57 9.94
C VAL A 67 1.53 -1.47 8.80
N PRO A 68 2.83 -1.81 8.69
CA PRO A 68 3.34 -2.65 7.60
C PRO A 68 2.88 -4.09 7.74
N TRP A 69 2.80 -4.80 6.61
CA TRP A 69 2.53 -6.24 6.63
C TRP A 69 3.65 -7.00 7.36
N SER A 70 3.26 -7.98 8.17
CA SER A 70 4.20 -8.79 8.96
C SER A 70 3.67 -10.21 9.17
N THR A 71 4.51 -11.20 8.88
CA THR A 71 4.21 -12.62 9.17
C THR A 71 4.26 -12.95 10.67
N SER A 72 5.01 -12.16 11.46
CA SER A 72 5.16 -12.36 12.91
C SER A 72 4.21 -11.51 13.75
N GLU A 73 3.61 -10.47 13.16
CA GLU A 73 2.71 -9.52 13.82
C GLU A 73 1.41 -9.38 13.01
N PRO A 74 0.53 -10.41 13.03
CA PRO A 74 -0.75 -10.35 12.34
C PRO A 74 -1.67 -9.28 12.93
N ILE A 75 -2.61 -8.81 12.12
CA ILE A 75 -3.55 -7.75 12.50
C ILE A 75 -4.45 -8.19 13.65
N THR A 76 -4.89 -7.22 14.45
CA THR A 76 -5.82 -7.44 15.56
C THR A 76 -6.94 -6.42 15.52
N TRP A 77 -8.05 -6.70 16.21
CA TRP A 77 -9.16 -5.75 16.35
C TRP A 77 -8.77 -4.40 16.98
N GLY A 78 -7.61 -4.30 17.65
CA GLY A 78 -7.06 -3.04 18.13
C GLY A 78 -6.56 -2.10 17.04
N LEU A 79 -6.45 -2.56 15.79
CA LEU A 79 -6.05 -1.77 14.62
C LEU A 79 -7.26 -1.30 13.78
N PHE A 80 -8.49 -1.70 14.11
CA PHE A 80 -9.70 -1.26 13.39
C PHE A 80 -10.33 -0.10 14.17
N LEU A 81 -9.83 1.11 13.91
CA LEU A 81 -10.09 2.30 14.71
C LEU A 81 -10.99 3.34 14.01
N ALA A 82 -11.30 3.14 12.72
CA ALA A 82 -12.29 3.97 12.04
C ALA A 82 -13.71 3.69 12.59
N PRO A 83 -14.59 4.70 12.64
CA PRO A 83 -15.99 4.50 12.98
C PRO A 83 -16.67 3.53 12.02
N TYR A 84 -17.52 2.65 12.55
CA TYR A 84 -18.42 1.83 11.72
C TYR A 84 -19.33 2.76 10.88
N PRO A 85 -19.41 2.55 9.56
CA PRO A 85 -20.07 3.49 8.67
C PRO A 85 -21.60 3.41 8.79
N GLN A 86 -22.28 4.56 8.68
CA GLN A 86 -23.73 4.68 8.87
C GLN A 86 -24.54 4.60 7.57
N ASN A 87 -23.91 4.33 6.42
CA ASN A 87 -24.61 4.15 5.14
C ASN A 87 -25.03 2.68 4.95
N ASP A 88 -26.30 2.48 4.58
CA ASP A 88 -26.93 1.15 4.53
C ASP A 88 -26.22 0.14 3.60
N CYS A 89 -25.46 0.60 2.60
CA CYS A 89 -24.70 -0.27 1.70
C CYS A 89 -23.45 -0.89 2.35
N LEU A 90 -22.78 -0.20 3.28
CA LEU A 90 -21.60 -0.75 3.97
C LEU A 90 -21.98 -1.48 5.26
N GLN A 91 -23.21 -1.32 5.75
CA GLN A 91 -23.73 -2.06 6.91
C GLN A 91 -23.95 -3.57 6.65
N ALA A 92 -23.74 -4.05 5.42
CA ALA A 92 -23.77 -5.47 5.09
C ALA A 92 -22.48 -6.21 5.53
N GLU A 93 -21.36 -5.49 5.66
CA GLU A 93 -20.04 -6.08 5.95
C GLU A 93 -19.73 -6.05 7.45
N ALA A 94 -19.11 -7.12 7.95
CA ALA A 94 -18.74 -7.22 9.37
C ALA A 94 -17.50 -6.37 9.74
N ALA A 95 -16.61 -6.15 8.78
CA ALA A 95 -15.42 -5.32 8.89
C ALA A 95 -14.96 -4.85 7.49
N ALA A 96 -14.03 -3.90 7.46
CA ALA A 96 -13.24 -3.61 6.26
C ALA A 96 -11.84 -3.11 6.66
N ILE A 97 -10.82 -3.74 6.11
CA ILE A 97 -9.42 -3.29 6.18
C ILE A 97 -9.10 -2.30 5.06
N HIS A 98 -8.47 -1.17 5.42
CA HIS A 98 -7.90 -0.25 4.43
C HIS A 98 -6.42 -0.57 4.23
N MET A 99 -6.01 -0.84 2.99
CA MET A 99 -4.65 -1.24 2.63
C MET A 99 -4.09 -0.39 1.50
N THR A 100 -2.81 -0.04 1.59
CA THR A 100 -2.11 0.78 0.59
C THR A 100 -0.83 0.08 0.12
N LEU A 101 -0.66 -0.01 -1.20
CA LEU A 101 0.61 -0.37 -1.84
C LEU A 101 1.38 0.90 -2.24
N ASN A 102 2.43 1.21 -1.48
CA ASN A 102 3.34 2.32 -1.78
C ASN A 102 4.55 1.80 -2.57
N TRP A 103 4.96 2.49 -3.64
CA TRP A 103 6.10 2.05 -4.44
C TRP A 103 6.90 3.19 -5.07
N SER A 104 8.19 2.92 -5.30
CA SER A 104 9.10 3.82 -6.02
C SER A 104 10.17 3.05 -6.78
N VAL A 105 10.60 3.60 -7.92
CA VAL A 105 11.62 3.02 -8.78
C VAL A 105 12.62 4.11 -9.18
N SER A 106 13.90 3.87 -8.94
CA SER A 106 14.97 4.58 -9.66
C SER A 106 15.46 3.74 -10.83
N TYR A 107 16.06 4.37 -11.83
CA TYR A 107 16.63 3.66 -12.97
C TYR A 107 17.97 4.25 -13.39
N VAL A 108 18.77 3.44 -14.09
CA VAL A 108 20.03 3.87 -14.71
C VAL A 108 19.80 4.14 -16.19
N ILE A 109 20.43 5.21 -16.69
CA ILE A 109 20.67 5.45 -18.12
C ILE A 109 22.18 5.59 -18.33
N ASP A 110 22.74 4.85 -19.29
CA ASP A 110 24.17 4.84 -19.64
C ASP A 110 24.35 4.57 -21.16
N TYR A 111 25.57 4.69 -21.69
CA TYR A 111 25.85 4.62 -23.13
C TYR A 111 26.80 3.47 -23.52
N ASP A 112 26.32 2.54 -24.34
CA ASP A 112 27.13 1.46 -24.90
C ASP A 112 27.93 1.98 -26.10
N ARG A 113 29.22 2.26 -25.86
CA ARG A 113 30.16 2.74 -26.88
C ARG A 113 30.45 1.73 -28.00
N ASN A 114 30.28 0.44 -27.76
CA ASN A 114 30.53 -0.60 -28.76
C ASN A 114 29.35 -0.73 -29.72
N ARG A 115 28.12 -0.52 -29.21
CA ARG A 115 26.88 -0.57 -30.00
C ARG A 115 26.43 0.79 -30.53
N GLY A 116 26.96 1.89 -29.98
CA GLY A 116 26.61 3.26 -30.39
C GLY A 116 25.23 3.71 -29.91
N VAL A 117 24.69 3.11 -28.84
CA VAL A 117 23.32 3.35 -28.35
C VAL A 117 23.28 3.67 -26.87
N TRP A 118 22.29 4.46 -26.46
CA TRP A 118 21.92 4.59 -25.06
C TRP A 118 21.12 3.36 -24.64
N TYR A 119 21.28 2.97 -23.38
CA TYR A 119 20.47 1.92 -22.75
C TYR A 119 20.07 2.34 -21.34
N GLY A 120 19.00 1.73 -20.84
CA GLY A 120 18.55 1.95 -19.48
C GLY A 120 17.89 0.73 -18.88
N TYR A 121 17.98 0.62 -17.56
CA TYR A 121 17.53 -0.54 -16.80
C TYR A 121 17.17 -0.16 -15.35
N VAL A 122 16.33 -0.99 -14.74
CA VAL A 122 16.07 -0.97 -13.29
C VAL A 122 16.90 -2.07 -12.62
N ASP A 123 17.61 -1.72 -11.55
CA ASP A 123 18.26 -2.68 -10.66
C ASP A 123 17.34 -3.02 -9.47
N ALA A 124 17.45 -4.22 -8.90
CA ALA A 124 16.64 -4.61 -7.75
C ALA A 124 16.81 -3.66 -6.55
N SER A 125 18.03 -3.16 -6.31
CA SER A 125 18.32 -2.17 -5.26
C SER A 125 17.70 -0.79 -5.49
N MET A 126 17.07 -0.56 -6.64
CA MET A 126 16.42 0.70 -7.01
C MET A 126 14.89 0.63 -6.95
N VAL A 127 14.33 -0.53 -6.63
CA VAL A 127 12.90 -0.72 -6.40
C VAL A 127 12.66 -0.75 -4.89
N ASN A 128 11.58 -0.10 -4.45
CA ASN A 128 11.06 -0.25 -3.10
C ASN A 128 9.53 -0.32 -3.20
N VAL A 129 8.94 -1.40 -2.67
CA VAL A 129 7.48 -1.57 -2.56
C VAL A 129 7.15 -1.89 -1.09
N THR A 130 6.10 -1.29 -0.54
CA THR A 130 5.59 -1.64 0.79
C THR A 130 4.08 -1.82 0.77
N ASN A 131 3.60 -2.74 1.60
CA ASN A 131 2.19 -2.99 1.89
C ASN A 131 1.90 -2.58 3.33
N THR A 132 0.91 -1.72 3.52
CA THR A 132 0.53 -1.19 4.85
C THR A 132 -0.97 -1.17 5.01
N MET A 133 -1.48 -1.52 6.20
CA MET A 133 -2.85 -1.19 6.59
C MET A 133 -2.93 0.17 7.29
N GLU A 134 -4.08 0.84 7.22
CA GLU A 134 -4.30 2.16 7.80
C GLU A 134 -5.36 2.11 8.92
N PRO A 135 -4.97 2.13 10.21
CA PRO A 135 -5.88 1.86 11.31
C PRO A 135 -7.06 2.83 11.41
N LEU A 136 -6.84 4.10 11.08
CA LEU A 136 -7.85 5.16 11.14
C LEU A 136 -8.82 5.16 9.94
N LEU A 137 -8.61 4.29 8.95
CA LEU A 137 -9.50 4.04 7.82
C LEU A 137 -10.12 2.63 7.84
N SER A 138 -9.62 1.74 8.71
CA SER A 138 -10.10 0.36 8.88
C SER A 138 -11.13 0.27 10.01
N TRP A 139 -12.29 -0.36 9.78
CA TRP A 139 -13.40 -0.42 10.74
C TRP A 139 -13.93 -1.85 10.94
N ALA A 140 -14.62 -2.10 12.06
CA ALA A 140 -15.31 -3.36 12.32
C ALA A 140 -16.56 -3.16 13.18
N ALA A 141 -17.68 -3.76 12.78
CA ALA A 141 -18.92 -3.82 13.56
C ALA A 141 -18.65 -4.48 14.91
N SER A 142 -19.34 -4.06 15.99
CA SER A 142 -19.04 -4.60 17.33
C SER A 142 -19.45 -6.07 17.45
N GLU A 143 -20.56 -6.40 16.81
CA GLU A 143 -21.16 -7.71 16.60
C GLU A 143 -20.43 -8.56 15.56
N GLY A 144 -19.69 -7.94 14.63
CA GLY A 144 -18.91 -8.61 13.58
C GLY A 144 -17.55 -9.14 14.05
N LYS A 145 -17.07 -8.72 15.22
CA LYS A 145 -15.74 -9.05 15.76
C LYS A 145 -15.62 -10.51 16.19
N SER A 146 -15.35 -11.38 15.23
CA SER A 146 -15.07 -12.80 15.40
C SER A 146 -13.66 -13.18 14.93
N ALA A 147 -13.18 -14.38 15.28
CA ALA A 147 -11.90 -14.88 14.77
C ALA A 147 -11.95 -15.18 13.26
N ASP A 148 -13.13 -15.51 12.71
CA ASP A 148 -13.31 -15.85 11.30
C ASP A 148 -13.30 -14.62 10.38
N VAL A 149 -13.89 -13.51 10.83
CA VAL A 149 -13.83 -12.23 10.13
C VAL A 149 -12.42 -11.63 10.24
N LEU A 150 -11.78 -11.66 11.41
CA LEU A 150 -10.40 -11.15 11.54
C LEU A 150 -9.42 -11.90 10.61
N ARG A 151 -9.63 -13.21 10.41
CA ARG A 151 -8.86 -14.01 9.46
C ARG A 151 -9.17 -13.64 8.00
N HIS A 152 -10.40 -13.26 7.68
CA HIS A 152 -10.77 -12.74 6.35
C HIS A 152 -9.98 -11.46 6.04
N GLU A 153 -10.03 -10.47 6.95
CA GLU A 153 -9.26 -9.22 6.83
C GLU A 153 -7.74 -9.45 6.75
N GLN A 154 -7.20 -10.40 7.54
CA GLN A 154 -5.78 -10.75 7.45
C GLN A 154 -5.43 -11.33 6.07
N ARG A 155 -6.33 -12.11 5.46
CA ARG A 155 -6.10 -12.74 4.16
C ARG A 155 -6.23 -11.75 2.99
N HIS A 156 -7.03 -10.70 3.11
CA HIS A 156 -6.92 -9.52 2.25
C HIS A 156 -5.52 -8.91 2.33
N PHE A 157 -4.98 -8.73 3.53
CA PHE A 157 -3.66 -8.12 3.74
C PHE A 157 -2.52 -8.99 3.21
N ASP A 158 -2.62 -10.30 3.41
CA ASP A 158 -1.71 -11.32 2.85
C ASP A 158 -1.78 -11.35 1.32
N LEU A 159 -2.97 -11.25 0.73
CA LEU A 159 -3.15 -11.18 -0.73
C LEU A 159 -2.59 -9.87 -1.30
N ASN A 160 -2.70 -8.74 -0.58
CA ASN A 160 -2.08 -7.48 -1.00
C ASN A 160 -0.54 -7.59 -0.97
N GLU A 161 0.03 -8.28 0.02
CA GLU A 161 1.47 -8.55 0.12
C GLU A 161 1.99 -9.43 -1.03
N VAL A 162 1.20 -10.43 -1.47
CA VAL A 162 1.51 -11.21 -2.68
C VAL A 162 1.75 -10.28 -3.87
N TYR A 163 0.84 -9.33 -4.10
CA TYR A 163 0.96 -8.40 -5.22
C TYR A 163 2.03 -7.32 -4.99
N ALA A 164 2.32 -6.93 -3.75
CA ALA A 164 3.45 -6.07 -3.41
C ALA A 164 4.79 -6.70 -3.87
N ARG A 165 5.02 -7.96 -3.52
CA ARG A 165 6.21 -8.71 -3.93
C ARG A 165 6.23 -9.01 -5.43
N LYS A 166 5.07 -9.31 -6.03
CA LYS A 166 4.95 -9.47 -7.49
C LYS A 166 5.35 -8.17 -8.19
N LEU A 167 4.84 -7.02 -7.74
CA LEU A 167 5.18 -5.70 -8.26
C LEU A 167 6.68 -5.44 -8.16
N GLU A 168 7.28 -5.64 -6.98
CA GLU A 168 8.71 -5.44 -6.73
C GLU A 168 9.57 -6.24 -7.73
N ILE A 169 9.29 -7.53 -7.90
CA ILE A 169 10.01 -8.41 -8.84
C ILE A 169 9.83 -7.94 -10.28
N LEU A 170 8.60 -7.58 -10.68
CA LEU A 170 8.31 -7.19 -12.06
C LEU A 170 8.92 -5.83 -12.44
N LEU A 171 8.99 -4.88 -11.50
CA LEU A 171 9.61 -3.57 -11.71
C LEU A 171 11.13 -3.63 -11.98
N THR A 172 11.80 -4.76 -11.69
CA THR A 172 13.22 -4.99 -12.07
C THR A 172 13.41 -5.42 -13.53
N ARG A 173 12.33 -5.73 -14.26
CA ARG A 173 12.39 -6.26 -15.63
C ARG A 173 12.68 -5.21 -16.71
N PRO A 174 12.13 -3.97 -16.68
CA PRO A 174 12.34 -2.95 -17.70
C PRO A 174 13.81 -2.76 -18.08
N ARG A 175 14.11 -3.01 -19.35
CA ARG A 175 15.41 -2.83 -20.01
C ARG A 175 15.13 -2.34 -21.42
N VAL A 176 15.68 -1.18 -21.78
CA VAL A 176 15.39 -0.51 -23.07
C VAL A 176 16.66 0.07 -23.68
N THR A 177 16.61 0.35 -24.98
CA THR A 177 17.67 1.03 -25.74
C THR A 177 17.09 2.14 -26.62
N GLY A 178 17.86 3.19 -26.88
CA GLY A 178 17.45 4.32 -27.71
C GLY A 178 18.64 5.08 -28.33
N ALA A 179 18.35 5.96 -29.27
CA ALA A 179 19.35 6.85 -29.88
C ALA A 179 19.71 8.02 -28.96
N THR A 180 18.83 8.37 -28.01
CA THR A 180 19.02 9.47 -27.05
C THR A 180 18.71 9.05 -25.60
N THR A 181 19.20 9.82 -24.63
CA THR A 181 18.81 9.67 -23.21
C THR A 181 17.31 9.82 -23.00
N ASP A 182 16.66 10.68 -23.78
CA ASP A 182 15.27 11.05 -23.58
C ASP A 182 14.32 9.98 -24.14
N GLU A 183 14.68 9.32 -25.24
CA GLU A 183 14.03 8.08 -25.69
C GLU A 183 14.11 6.98 -24.65
N VAL A 184 15.31 6.71 -24.10
CA VAL A 184 15.51 5.70 -23.05
C VAL A 184 14.70 6.04 -21.80
N ARG A 185 14.71 7.30 -21.34
CA ARG A 185 13.93 7.77 -20.20
C ARG A 185 12.43 7.57 -20.42
N THR A 186 11.94 7.93 -21.60
CA THR A 186 10.52 7.83 -21.96
C THR A 186 10.07 6.37 -22.04
N ALA A 187 10.89 5.51 -22.66
CA ALA A 187 10.63 4.08 -22.74
C ALA A 187 10.64 3.42 -21.36
N LEU A 188 11.64 3.70 -20.49
CA LEU A 188 11.67 3.18 -19.12
C LEU A 188 10.42 3.58 -18.33
N ARG A 189 10.04 4.87 -18.33
CA ARG A 189 8.83 5.34 -17.62
C ARG A 189 7.56 4.67 -18.14
N LYS A 190 7.46 4.46 -19.46
CA LYS A 190 6.32 3.74 -20.06
C LYS A 190 6.25 2.28 -19.58
N GLU A 191 7.36 1.55 -19.64
CA GLU A 191 7.41 0.13 -19.21
C GLU A 191 7.18 -0.01 -17.70
N ILE A 192 7.74 0.89 -16.88
CA ILE A 192 7.51 0.95 -15.42
C ILE A 192 6.03 1.18 -15.13
N ASN A 193 5.40 2.16 -15.78
CA ASN A 193 3.98 2.46 -15.58
C ASN A 193 3.08 1.32 -16.04
N ALA A 194 3.31 0.76 -17.22
CA ALA A 194 2.54 -0.36 -17.74
C ALA A 194 2.66 -1.59 -16.82
N THR A 195 3.85 -1.85 -16.28
CA THR A 195 4.09 -2.92 -15.30
C THR A 195 3.30 -2.67 -14.01
N ALA A 196 3.39 -1.45 -13.46
CA ALA A 196 2.72 -1.11 -12.20
C ALA A 196 1.19 -1.16 -12.33
N SER A 197 0.62 -0.52 -13.36
CA SER A 197 -0.82 -0.55 -13.61
C SER A 197 -1.33 -1.98 -13.77
N ALA A 198 -0.68 -2.81 -14.60
CA ALA A 198 -1.10 -4.19 -14.81
C ALA A 198 -1.12 -5.02 -13.51
N VAL A 199 -0.16 -4.80 -12.60
CA VAL A 199 -0.14 -5.49 -11.30
C VAL A 199 -1.20 -4.96 -10.36
N LEU A 200 -1.42 -3.64 -10.29
CA LEU A 200 -2.48 -3.06 -9.45
C LEU A 200 -3.87 -3.48 -9.92
N ASP A 201 -4.09 -3.55 -11.24
CA ASP A 201 -5.32 -4.08 -11.84
C ASP A 201 -5.54 -5.56 -11.49
N MET A 202 -4.47 -6.38 -11.46
CA MET A 202 -4.53 -7.77 -10.99
C MET A 202 -4.89 -7.85 -9.51
N THR A 203 -4.29 -7.00 -8.65
CA THR A 203 -4.62 -6.95 -7.22
C THR A 203 -6.11 -6.66 -7.00
N ALA A 204 -6.65 -5.64 -7.67
CA ALA A 204 -8.06 -5.26 -7.54
C ALA A 204 -9.01 -6.39 -7.97
N GLN A 205 -8.75 -7.02 -9.12
CA GLN A 205 -9.53 -8.17 -9.59
C GLN A 205 -9.49 -9.34 -8.61
N MET A 206 -8.32 -9.62 -8.03
CA MET A 206 -8.12 -10.79 -7.18
C MET A 206 -8.64 -10.61 -5.76
N GLN A 207 -8.69 -9.38 -5.25
CA GLN A 207 -9.35 -9.06 -3.98
C GLN A 207 -10.88 -9.18 -4.14
N SER A 208 -11.46 -8.63 -5.21
CA SER A 208 -12.89 -8.84 -5.53
C SER A 208 -13.24 -10.32 -5.68
N LEU A 209 -12.39 -11.10 -6.36
CA LEU A 209 -12.59 -12.53 -6.54
C LEU A 209 -12.47 -13.32 -5.22
N TYR A 210 -11.66 -12.84 -4.28
CA TYR A 210 -11.53 -13.41 -2.94
C TYR A 210 -12.81 -13.18 -2.12
N ASP A 211 -13.34 -11.96 -2.10
CA ASP A 211 -14.63 -11.65 -1.46
C ASP A 211 -15.78 -12.48 -2.05
N ASP A 212 -15.96 -12.42 -3.38
CA ASP A 212 -17.04 -13.12 -4.08
C ASP A 212 -17.04 -14.63 -3.78
N GLN A 213 -15.87 -15.27 -3.85
CA GLN A 213 -15.76 -16.72 -3.65
C GLN A 213 -15.90 -17.11 -2.18
N THR A 214 -15.37 -16.30 -1.26
CA THR A 214 -15.53 -16.55 0.19
C THR A 214 -16.89 -16.11 0.72
N ALA A 215 -17.75 -15.52 -0.12
CA ALA A 215 -19.00 -14.89 0.30
C ALA A 215 -18.75 -13.92 1.48
N HIS A 216 -17.85 -12.97 1.27
CA HIS A 216 -17.47 -11.95 2.27
C HIS A 216 -17.01 -12.61 3.58
N GLY A 217 -16.12 -13.60 3.44
CA GLY A 217 -15.59 -14.37 4.56
C GLY A 217 -16.53 -15.42 5.18
N THR A 218 -17.82 -15.49 4.84
CA THR A 218 -18.77 -16.43 5.48
C THR A 218 -18.57 -17.91 5.07
N ASN A 219 -17.93 -18.16 3.92
CA ASN A 219 -17.63 -19.51 3.42
C ASN A 219 -16.26 -20.01 3.90
N ALA A 220 -16.23 -20.63 5.08
CA ALA A 220 -15.02 -21.17 5.71
C ALA A 220 -14.23 -22.17 4.82
N ALA A 221 -14.92 -22.98 4.01
CA ALA A 221 -14.25 -23.94 3.12
C ALA A 221 -13.50 -23.23 1.98
N MET A 222 -14.08 -22.15 1.45
CA MET A 222 -13.42 -21.34 0.43
C MET A 222 -12.32 -20.44 1.01
N GLN A 223 -12.52 -19.88 2.22
CA GLN A 223 -11.43 -19.21 2.95
C GLN A 223 -10.19 -20.12 3.08
N ALA A 224 -10.37 -21.37 3.49
CA ALA A 224 -9.27 -22.34 3.61
C ALA A 224 -8.60 -22.65 2.26
N SER A 225 -9.37 -22.77 1.17
CA SER A 225 -8.81 -22.95 -0.18
C SER A 225 -7.97 -21.75 -0.62
N TRP A 226 -8.44 -20.52 -0.34
CA TRP A 226 -7.73 -19.30 -0.65
C TRP A 226 -6.50 -19.07 0.23
N ALA A 227 -6.56 -19.39 1.52
CA ALA A 227 -5.40 -19.31 2.41
C ALA A 227 -4.22 -20.14 1.85
N ALA A 228 -4.47 -21.38 1.42
CA ALA A 228 -3.45 -22.23 0.79
C ALA A 228 -2.89 -21.67 -0.54
N ARG A 229 -3.72 -20.99 -1.34
CA ARG A 229 -3.26 -20.29 -2.56
C ARG A 229 -2.38 -19.10 -2.21
N ILE A 230 -2.84 -18.26 -1.28
CA ILE A 230 -2.14 -17.06 -0.80
C ILE A 230 -0.79 -17.45 -0.19
N ASP A 231 -0.73 -18.49 0.65
CA ASP A 231 0.53 -18.98 1.23
C ASP A 231 1.51 -19.45 0.14
N GLY A 232 1.00 -20.18 -0.88
CA GLY A 232 1.79 -20.60 -2.04
C GLY A 232 2.32 -19.43 -2.87
N TRP A 233 1.52 -18.37 -3.04
CA TRP A 233 1.92 -17.15 -3.73
C TRP A 233 2.82 -16.24 -2.88
N LEU A 234 2.68 -16.20 -1.55
CA LEU A 234 3.61 -15.48 -0.67
C LEU A 234 5.03 -16.06 -0.76
N ALA A 235 5.12 -17.38 -0.95
CA ALA A 235 6.36 -18.09 -1.25
C ALA A 235 6.84 -17.90 -2.70
N ASN A 236 5.93 -17.80 -3.68
CA ASN A 236 6.24 -17.63 -5.10
C ASN A 236 5.39 -16.53 -5.78
N PRO A 237 5.66 -15.23 -5.53
CA PRO A 237 4.75 -14.13 -5.91
C PRO A 237 4.49 -14.00 -7.41
N THR A 238 5.44 -14.45 -8.24
CA THR A 238 5.30 -14.45 -9.70
C THR A 238 4.31 -15.50 -10.23
N GLN A 239 3.85 -16.43 -9.39
CA GLN A 239 2.83 -17.45 -9.72
C GLN A 239 1.41 -17.03 -9.36
N ALA A 240 1.22 -15.91 -8.64
CA ALA A 240 -0.10 -15.30 -8.54
C ALA A 240 -0.58 -14.92 -9.95
N PRO A 241 -1.88 -15.04 -10.27
CA PRO A 241 -2.42 -14.68 -11.59
C PRO A 241 -2.17 -13.20 -11.94
#